data_AF-A0A7S2PPZ2-F1
#
_entry.id   AF-A0A7S2PPZ2-F1
#
_cell.length_a   1.000
_cell.length_b   1.000
_cell.length_c   1.000
_cell.angle_alpha   90.00
_cell.angle_beta   90.00
_cell.angle_gamma   90.00
#
_symmetry.space_group_name_H-M   'P 1'
#
loop_
_entity.id
_entity.type
_entity.pdbx_description
1 polymer ?
#
loop_
_entity_poly.entity_id
_entity_poly.type
_entity_poly.pdbx_seq_one_letter_code
_entity_poly.pdbx_strand_id
1 'polypeptide(L)'
;NPASGNCRFFYWVCHIDADGYILFDNNTANPLDNERESTWVKDFHGVPTGEAPDCNALLPGSHWDGADCVLCGAGKEVSRATGEPICEQCPPGRSGTNRCDACFLGHFSADAGSAECSECPVGHKCAGLGTSNPVPCPLGFFASANASDSCGQCSAATYADTVGSSQCTPCGPSGGSSETWTTWHELLVQRTVDEGAAWPAQQYVPVASATNKSACGCKTDHYFKDGHCLPCTKGMLCPGNNIVGTAGGYWANPLAPDSVWECFKNPSRCP
;
A
#
# COMPACT_ATOMS: atom_id res chain seq x y z
N ASN A 1 -8.44 35.05 17.46
CA ASN A 1 -7.06 35.50 17.74
C ASN A 1 -6.91 35.65 19.25
N PRO A 2 -5.99 34.94 19.94
CA PRO A 2 -6.04 34.76 21.40
C PRO A 2 -5.33 35.89 22.18
N ALA A 3 -5.62 37.16 21.90
CA ALA A 3 -4.91 38.29 22.54
C ALA A 3 -5.80 39.37 23.19
N SER A 4 -7.11 39.17 23.32
CA SER A 4 -7.95 40.11 24.08
C SER A 4 -9.18 39.41 24.65
N GLY A 5 -9.12 39.09 25.93
CA GLY A 5 -10.21 38.44 26.67
C GLY A 5 -11.43 39.33 26.83
N ASN A 6 -12.33 39.32 25.85
CA ASN A 6 -13.70 39.81 25.99
C ASN A 6 -14.65 38.84 25.29
N CYS A 7 -15.29 37.95 26.05
CA CYS A 7 -16.46 37.23 25.58
C CYS A 7 -17.64 38.20 25.52
N ARG A 8 -18.09 38.59 24.32
CA ARG A 8 -19.38 39.27 24.14
C ARG A 8 -20.47 38.21 24.07
N PHE A 9 -21.36 38.17 25.05
CA PHE A 9 -22.58 37.39 24.97
C PHE A 9 -23.56 38.14 24.05
N PHE A 10 -23.82 37.58 22.86
CA PHE A 10 -24.89 38.03 21.98
C PHE A 10 -26.19 37.37 22.46
N TYR A 11 -27.10 38.14 23.05
CA TYR A 11 -28.50 37.71 23.18
C TYR A 11 -29.23 38.16 21.93
N TRP A 12 -29.62 37.21 21.08
CA TRP A 12 -30.52 37.44 19.96
C TRP A 12 -31.95 37.26 20.46
N VAL A 13 -32.80 38.27 20.27
CA VAL A 13 -34.25 38.14 20.45
C VAL A 13 -34.82 37.89 19.06
N CYS A 14 -35.24 36.65 18.78
CA CYS A 14 -35.87 36.31 17.50
C CYS A 14 -37.36 36.63 17.56
N HIS A 15 -37.81 37.52 16.68
CA HIS A 15 -39.22 37.65 16.31
C HIS A 15 -39.44 36.94 14.98
N ILE A 16 -40.40 36.01 14.96
CA ILE A 16 -40.86 35.29 13.78
C ILE A 16 -42.28 35.77 13.51
N ASP A 17 -42.54 36.32 12.32
CA ASP A 17 -43.91 36.68 11.92
C ASP A 17 -44.69 35.49 11.34
N ALA A 18 -45.97 35.70 11.02
CA ALA A 18 -46.83 34.65 10.48
C ALA A 18 -46.38 34.13 9.09
N ASP A 19 -45.49 34.85 8.42
CA ASP A 19 -44.93 34.54 7.10
C ASP A 19 -43.48 34.02 7.18
N GLY A 20 -42.96 33.78 8.39
CA GLY A 20 -41.66 33.15 8.65
C GLY A 20 -40.47 34.11 8.62
N TYR A 21 -40.66 35.43 8.56
CA TYR A 21 -39.51 36.35 8.55
C TYR A 21 -38.85 36.46 9.92
N ILE A 22 -37.52 36.36 9.95
CA ILE A 22 -36.71 36.53 11.17
C ILE A 22 -36.14 37.94 11.18
N LEU A 23 -36.46 38.71 12.22
CA LEU A 23 -35.88 40.03 12.43
C LEU A 23 -34.55 39.91 13.20
N PHE A 24 -33.44 40.24 12.54
CA PHE A 24 -32.14 40.35 13.20
C PHE A 24 -31.96 41.79 13.69
N ASP A 25 -32.31 42.05 14.96
CA ASP A 25 -32.09 43.36 15.57
C ASP A 25 -30.66 43.43 16.11
N ASN A 26 -29.76 44.09 15.37
CA ASN A 26 -28.38 44.27 15.81
C ASN A 26 -28.36 45.41 16.83
N ASN A 27 -28.44 45.08 18.12
CA ASN A 27 -28.54 46.06 19.20
C ASN A 27 -27.19 46.76 19.51
N THR A 28 -26.46 47.18 18.47
CA THR A 28 -25.25 47.99 18.56
C THR A 28 -25.52 49.39 18.01
N ALA A 29 -26.47 50.11 18.59
CA ALA A 29 -26.59 51.54 18.38
C ALA A 29 -25.97 52.29 19.57
N ASN A 30 -24.90 53.01 19.31
CA ASN A 30 -24.43 54.10 20.16
C ASN A 30 -25.58 55.11 20.31
N PRO A 31 -25.87 55.72 21.49
CA PRO A 31 -27.11 56.48 21.74
C PRO A 31 -27.26 57.80 20.96
N LEU A 32 -26.46 58.05 19.92
CA LEU A 32 -26.40 59.31 19.19
C LEU A 32 -26.66 59.19 17.67
N ASP A 33 -26.79 57.98 17.11
CA ASP A 33 -27.16 57.80 15.70
C ASP A 33 -28.62 57.34 15.56
N ASN A 34 -29.42 58.16 14.86
CA ASN A 34 -30.86 57.99 14.66
C ASN A 34 -31.22 57.12 13.44
N GLU A 35 -30.32 56.25 12.98
CA GLU A 35 -30.57 55.37 11.84
C GLU A 35 -30.66 53.91 12.30
N ARG A 36 -31.91 53.45 12.55
CA ARG A 36 -32.21 52.03 12.71
C ARG A 36 -32.34 51.41 11.33
N GLU A 37 -31.30 50.74 10.85
CA GLU A 37 -31.43 49.86 9.70
C GLU A 37 -31.91 48.48 10.17
N SER A 38 -33.22 48.30 10.27
CA SER A 38 -33.85 46.99 10.39
C SER A 38 -34.06 46.40 9.00
N THR A 39 -33.10 45.61 8.54
CA THR A 39 -33.26 44.81 7.32
C THR A 39 -34.01 43.52 7.64
N TRP A 40 -35.23 43.40 7.12
CA TRP A 40 -35.91 42.12 7.01
C TRP A 40 -35.12 41.23 6.04
N VAL A 41 -34.45 40.21 6.55
CA VAL A 41 -33.86 39.17 5.71
C VAL A 41 -34.93 38.11 5.55
N LYS A 42 -35.36 37.83 4.31
CA LYS A 42 -36.19 36.66 4.04
C LYS A 42 -35.48 35.45 4.60
N ASP A 43 -36.19 34.72 5.45
CA ASP A 43 -35.74 33.42 5.88
C ASP A 43 -35.34 32.62 4.64
N PHE A 44 -34.19 31.95 4.69
CA PHE A 44 -33.74 31.07 3.60
C PHE A 44 -34.66 29.85 3.40
N HIS A 45 -35.81 29.83 4.10
CA HIS A 45 -36.93 28.92 3.90
C HIS A 45 -37.98 29.41 2.88
N GLY A 46 -37.85 30.61 2.33
CA GLY A 46 -38.76 31.15 1.31
C GLY A 46 -38.22 31.02 -0.11
N VAL A 47 -38.20 29.81 -0.67
CA VAL A 47 -38.00 29.61 -2.12
C VAL A 47 -39.15 30.31 -2.85
N PRO A 48 -38.91 31.13 -3.88
CA PRO A 48 -39.98 31.73 -4.66
C PRO A 48 -40.90 30.62 -5.19
N THR A 49 -42.20 30.78 -4.96
CA THR A 49 -43.26 29.87 -5.35
C THR A 49 -43.09 29.41 -6.81
N GLY A 50 -42.62 28.17 -7.02
CA GLY A 50 -42.53 27.55 -8.34
C GLY A 50 -41.27 26.71 -8.61
N GLU A 51 -40.19 26.88 -7.84
CA GLU A 51 -38.94 26.11 -8.02
C GLU A 51 -38.53 25.42 -6.71
N ALA A 52 -37.91 24.23 -6.78
CA ALA A 52 -37.45 23.50 -5.60
C ALA A 52 -36.23 24.18 -4.94
N PRO A 53 -36.09 24.18 -3.59
CA PRO A 53 -34.89 24.71 -2.92
C PRO A 53 -33.63 23.97 -3.36
N ASP A 54 -32.48 24.68 -3.38
CA ASP A 54 -31.18 24.00 -3.42
C ASP A 54 -30.86 23.38 -2.05
N CYS A 55 -31.41 22.19 -1.81
CA CYS A 55 -31.21 21.45 -0.57
C CYS A 55 -29.73 21.18 -0.27
N ASN A 56 -28.91 20.94 -1.30
CA ASN A 56 -27.49 20.65 -1.12
C ASN A 56 -26.68 21.88 -0.65
N ALA A 57 -27.17 23.09 -0.91
CA ALA A 57 -26.58 24.33 -0.39
C ALA A 57 -26.92 24.56 1.10
N LEU A 58 -28.10 24.12 1.53
CA LEU A 58 -28.58 24.24 2.93
C LEU A 58 -28.01 23.13 3.81
N LEU A 59 -28.12 21.88 3.34
CA LEU A 59 -27.60 20.68 3.98
C LEU A 59 -26.83 19.85 2.94
N PRO A 60 -25.49 19.89 2.94
CA PRO A 60 -24.67 19.12 2.00
C PRO A 60 -25.02 17.63 2.02
N GLY A 61 -25.28 17.08 0.83
CA GLY A 61 -25.69 15.70 0.63
C GLY A 61 -27.19 15.42 0.80
N SER A 62 -28.03 16.46 0.76
CA SER A 62 -29.49 16.34 0.72
C SER A 62 -30.09 16.72 -0.64
N HIS A 63 -31.26 16.17 -0.93
CA HIS A 63 -32.07 16.48 -2.11
C HIS A 63 -33.52 16.79 -1.72
N TRP A 64 -34.25 17.42 -2.64
CA TRP A 64 -35.68 17.69 -2.46
C TRP A 64 -36.50 16.45 -2.83
N ASP A 65 -37.45 16.05 -1.98
CA ASP A 65 -38.35 14.91 -2.23
C ASP A 65 -39.77 15.29 -2.67
N GLY A 66 -40.06 16.59 -2.79
CA GLY A 66 -41.40 17.13 -3.06
C GLY A 66 -42.05 17.80 -1.85
N ALA A 67 -41.54 17.56 -0.63
CA ALA A 67 -42.05 18.13 0.61
C ALA A 67 -40.95 18.69 1.53
N ASP A 68 -39.78 18.05 1.60
CA ASP A 68 -38.68 18.47 2.46
C ASP A 68 -37.29 18.18 1.83
N CYS A 69 -36.25 18.77 2.41
CA CYS A 69 -34.86 18.44 2.10
C CYS A 69 -34.42 17.19 2.90
N VAL A 70 -34.22 16.08 2.20
CA VAL A 70 -33.88 14.79 2.80
C VAL A 70 -32.47 14.34 2.44
N LEU A 71 -31.77 13.74 3.41
CA LEU A 71 -30.40 13.22 3.23
C LEU A 71 -30.40 11.92 2.42
N CYS A 72 -29.40 11.74 1.55
CA CYS A 72 -29.29 10.54 0.72
C CYS A 72 -28.99 9.25 1.50
N GLY A 73 -28.39 9.35 2.68
CA GLY A 73 -28.00 8.25 3.53
C GLY A 73 -26.71 7.56 3.12
N ALA A 74 -26.48 6.39 3.73
CA ALA A 74 -25.27 5.60 3.55
C ALA A 74 -25.13 5.07 2.11
N GLY A 75 -23.92 5.12 1.57
CA GLY A 75 -23.60 4.64 0.23
C GLY A 75 -24.11 5.50 -0.90
N LYS A 76 -24.60 6.71 -0.64
CA LYS A 76 -25.19 7.57 -1.67
C LYS A 76 -24.70 9.01 -1.59
N GLU A 77 -24.67 9.67 -2.74
CA GLU A 77 -24.41 11.11 -2.88
C GLU A 77 -25.43 11.77 -3.81
N VAL A 78 -25.58 13.09 -3.66
CA VAL A 78 -26.45 13.89 -4.53
C VAL A 78 -25.78 14.05 -5.89
N SER A 79 -26.44 13.58 -6.95
CA SER A 79 -26.02 13.75 -8.33
C SER A 79 -26.84 14.83 -9.03
N ARG A 80 -26.18 15.61 -9.89
CA ARG A 80 -26.79 16.65 -10.75
C ARG A 80 -26.60 16.37 -12.24
N ALA A 81 -26.24 15.13 -12.61
CA ALA A 81 -25.80 14.81 -13.96
C ALA A 81 -26.89 14.94 -15.04
N THR A 82 -28.19 14.85 -14.69
CA THR A 82 -29.28 14.79 -15.68
C THR A 82 -30.55 15.57 -15.32
N GLY A 83 -30.54 16.48 -14.34
CA GLY A 83 -31.74 17.25 -13.97
C GLY A 83 -31.83 17.51 -12.47
N GLU A 84 -33.04 17.30 -11.90
CA GLU A 84 -33.31 17.45 -10.47
C GLU A 84 -32.32 16.64 -9.61
N PRO A 85 -31.90 17.17 -8.44
CA PRO A 85 -30.98 16.50 -7.56
C PRO A 85 -31.58 15.16 -7.08
N ILE A 86 -30.90 14.06 -7.38
CA ILE A 86 -31.29 12.71 -6.95
C ILE A 86 -30.13 12.05 -6.19
N CYS A 87 -30.44 11.05 -5.36
CA CYS A 87 -29.43 10.25 -4.69
C CYS A 87 -28.96 9.10 -5.57
N GLU A 88 -27.69 9.14 -5.96
CA GLU A 88 -27.02 8.06 -6.66
C GLU A 88 -26.09 7.29 -5.74
N GLN A 89 -25.85 6.02 -6.06
CA GLN A 89 -24.92 5.18 -5.31
C GLN A 89 -23.49 5.67 -5.50
N CYS A 90 -22.68 5.60 -4.44
CA CYS A 90 -21.24 5.83 -4.57
C CYS A 90 -20.66 4.87 -5.62
N PRO A 91 -19.90 5.35 -6.61
CA PRO A 91 -19.25 4.47 -7.57
C PRO A 91 -18.13 3.66 -6.90
N PRO A 92 -17.71 2.51 -7.47
CA PRO A 92 -16.57 1.75 -6.98
C PRO A 92 -15.33 2.63 -6.77
N GLY A 93 -14.61 2.36 -5.69
CA GLY A 93 -13.50 3.17 -5.22
C GLY A 93 -13.91 4.36 -4.36
N ARG A 94 -15.21 4.63 -4.20
CA ARG A 94 -15.70 5.68 -3.30
C ARG A 94 -16.69 5.11 -2.30
N SER A 95 -16.71 5.70 -1.11
CA SER A 95 -17.70 5.38 -0.09
C SER A 95 -18.08 6.61 0.72
N GLY A 96 -19.18 6.54 1.45
CA GLY A 96 -19.53 7.55 2.43
C GLY A 96 -21.02 7.60 2.73
N THR A 97 -21.43 8.62 3.48
CA THR A 97 -22.84 8.89 3.81
C THR A 97 -23.17 10.30 3.33
N ASN A 98 -24.18 10.43 2.47
CA ASN A 98 -24.62 11.68 1.82
C ASN A 98 -23.63 12.30 0.82
N ARG A 99 -22.35 11.92 0.89
CA ARG A 99 -21.27 12.33 0.00
C ARG A 99 -20.28 11.18 -0.13
N CYS A 100 -19.80 10.91 -1.33
CA CYS A 100 -18.85 9.83 -1.56
C CYS A 100 -17.44 10.42 -1.66
N ASP A 101 -16.55 9.96 -0.77
CA ASP A 101 -15.14 10.27 -0.80
C ASP A 101 -14.35 9.08 -1.37
N ALA A 102 -13.23 9.37 -2.03
CA ALA A 102 -12.37 8.31 -2.55
C ALA A 102 -11.77 7.51 -1.39
N CYS A 103 -11.73 6.19 -1.52
CA CYS A 103 -11.04 5.34 -0.57
C CYS A 103 -9.58 5.75 -0.45
N PHE A 104 -9.11 5.93 0.79
CA PHE A 104 -7.71 6.23 1.06
C PHE A 104 -6.81 5.04 0.70
N LEU A 105 -5.50 5.30 0.64
CA LEU A 105 -4.47 4.28 0.43
C LEU A 105 -4.64 3.14 1.45
N GLY A 106 -4.43 1.91 1.01
CA GLY A 106 -4.69 0.74 1.85
C GLY A 106 -6.18 0.38 1.97
N HIS A 107 -7.11 1.14 1.39
CA HIS A 107 -8.53 0.79 1.39
C HIS A 107 -9.09 0.72 -0.02
N PHE A 108 -10.22 0.01 -0.17
CA PHE A 108 -10.92 -0.13 -1.43
C PHE A 108 -12.44 -0.22 -1.25
N SER A 109 -13.17 -0.04 -2.35
CA SER A 109 -14.60 -0.31 -2.42
C SER A 109 -14.90 -0.93 -3.79
N ALA A 110 -15.23 -2.21 -3.81
CA ALA A 110 -15.49 -2.94 -5.06
C ALA A 110 -16.88 -2.65 -5.62
N ASP A 111 -17.86 -2.53 -4.72
CA ASP A 111 -19.26 -2.43 -5.08
C ASP A 111 -19.76 -0.98 -5.01
N ALA A 112 -20.64 -0.64 -5.95
CA ALA A 112 -21.38 0.60 -5.88
C ALA A 112 -22.26 0.63 -4.63
N GLY A 113 -22.46 1.81 -4.05
CA GLY A 113 -23.30 1.97 -2.88
C GLY A 113 -22.60 1.66 -1.56
N SER A 114 -21.27 1.59 -1.54
CA SER A 114 -20.50 1.32 -0.32
C SER A 114 -20.60 2.48 0.67
N ALA A 115 -21.00 2.20 1.91
CA ALA A 115 -21.03 3.19 2.99
C ALA A 115 -19.63 3.48 3.55
N GLU A 116 -18.75 2.47 3.52
CA GLU A 116 -17.39 2.51 4.04
C GLU A 116 -16.43 1.78 3.10
N CYS A 117 -15.16 2.18 3.12
CA CYS A 117 -14.10 1.48 2.39
C CYS A 117 -13.58 0.30 3.19
N SER A 118 -13.46 -0.85 2.55
CA SER A 118 -12.86 -2.05 3.12
C SER A 118 -11.34 -1.96 3.15
N GLU A 119 -10.71 -2.54 4.16
CA GLU A 119 -9.25 -2.68 4.21
C GLU A 119 -8.75 -3.57 3.08
N CYS A 120 -7.63 -3.20 2.45
CA CYS A 120 -6.98 -4.05 1.47
C CYS A 120 -6.61 -5.39 2.14
N PRO A 121 -7.01 -6.54 1.57
CA PRO A 121 -6.73 -7.83 2.19
C PRO A 121 -5.24 -8.18 2.12
N VAL A 122 -4.79 -9.04 3.04
CA VAL A 122 -3.44 -9.62 2.97
C VAL A 122 -3.12 -10.19 1.59
N GLY A 123 -1.85 -10.09 1.20
CA GLY A 123 -1.38 -10.46 -0.13
C GLY A 123 -1.76 -9.48 -1.24
N HIS A 124 -2.48 -8.39 -0.95
CA HIS A 124 -2.85 -7.37 -1.93
C HIS A 124 -2.35 -5.99 -1.52
N LYS A 125 -2.28 -5.10 -2.50
CA LYS A 125 -2.01 -3.67 -2.31
C LYS A 125 -3.14 -2.82 -2.89
N CYS A 126 -3.41 -1.72 -2.20
CA CYS A 126 -4.36 -0.69 -2.60
C CYS A 126 -3.63 0.64 -2.67
N ALA A 127 -2.85 0.83 -3.75
CA ALA A 127 -1.83 1.89 -3.86
C ALA A 127 -2.39 3.27 -4.26
N GLY A 128 -3.62 3.32 -4.79
CA GLY A 128 -4.22 4.54 -5.30
C GLY A 128 -5.36 5.03 -4.43
N LEU A 129 -5.52 6.36 -4.37
CA LEU A 129 -6.79 6.93 -3.94
C LEU A 129 -7.89 6.44 -4.89
N GLY A 130 -9.02 6.02 -4.32
CA GLY A 130 -10.13 5.53 -5.10
C GLY A 130 -9.93 4.11 -5.66
N THR A 131 -9.11 3.29 -4.99
CA THR A 131 -8.94 1.89 -5.40
C THR A 131 -10.28 1.16 -5.35
N SER A 132 -10.75 0.66 -6.48
CA SER A 132 -11.97 -0.15 -6.55
C SER A 132 -11.67 -1.64 -6.37
N ASN A 133 -10.54 -2.11 -6.90
CA ASN A 133 -10.13 -3.50 -6.82
C ASN A 133 -8.72 -3.63 -6.24
N PRO A 134 -8.52 -4.39 -5.15
CA PRO A 134 -7.20 -4.73 -4.63
C PRO A 134 -6.34 -5.42 -5.69
N VAL A 135 -5.07 -5.04 -5.78
CA VAL A 135 -4.12 -5.65 -6.72
C VAL A 135 -3.28 -6.68 -5.98
N PRO A 136 -3.26 -7.96 -6.38
CA PRO A 136 -2.45 -8.97 -5.70
C PRO A 136 -0.96 -8.66 -5.84
N CYS A 137 -0.18 -9.02 -4.83
CA CYS A 137 1.26 -8.85 -4.87
C CYS A 137 1.89 -9.73 -5.97
N PRO A 138 2.77 -9.18 -6.82
CA PRO A 138 3.44 -9.96 -7.85
C PRO A 138 4.42 -10.96 -7.23
N LEU A 139 4.91 -11.90 -8.05
CA LEU A 139 5.96 -12.84 -7.63
C LEU A 139 7.19 -12.10 -7.08
N GLY A 140 7.80 -12.67 -6.04
CA GLY A 140 8.91 -12.05 -5.31
C GLY A 140 8.49 -10.94 -4.33
N PHE A 141 7.19 -10.66 -4.20
CA PHE A 141 6.65 -9.65 -3.30
C PHE A 141 5.54 -10.22 -2.42
N PHE A 142 5.27 -9.55 -1.30
CA PHE A 142 4.24 -9.95 -0.35
C PHE A 142 3.55 -8.75 0.32
N ALA A 143 2.38 -8.97 0.91
CA ALA A 143 1.74 -8.02 1.81
C ALA A 143 1.22 -8.76 3.06
N SER A 144 1.85 -8.53 4.21
CA SER A 144 1.60 -9.31 5.43
C SER A 144 0.48 -8.78 6.31
N ALA A 145 -0.01 -7.56 6.05
CA ALA A 145 -1.02 -6.90 6.86
C ALA A 145 -2.21 -6.46 6.01
N ASN A 146 -3.37 -6.37 6.64
CA ASN A 146 -4.49 -5.65 6.06
C ASN A 146 -4.13 -4.17 5.91
N ALA A 147 -4.90 -3.48 5.09
CA ALA A 147 -4.71 -2.07 4.77
C ALA A 147 -3.35 -1.74 4.14
N SER A 148 -2.73 -2.72 3.47
CA SER A 148 -1.47 -2.50 2.74
C SER A 148 -1.70 -1.66 1.49
N ASP A 149 -0.94 -0.58 1.35
CA ASP A 149 -0.90 0.29 0.17
C ASP A 149 0.15 -0.17 -0.86
N SER A 150 1.06 -1.05 -0.45
CA SER A 150 2.21 -1.49 -1.22
C SER A 150 2.55 -2.95 -0.90
N CYS A 151 3.28 -3.59 -1.81
CA CYS A 151 3.82 -4.94 -1.57
C CYS A 151 5.29 -4.81 -1.17
N GLY A 152 5.69 -5.46 -0.09
CA GLY A 152 7.06 -5.60 0.34
C GLY A 152 7.83 -6.58 -0.54
N GLN A 153 9.12 -6.33 -0.74
CA GLN A 153 10.01 -7.25 -1.46
C GLN A 153 10.46 -8.39 -0.56
N CYS A 154 10.53 -9.60 -1.11
CA CYS A 154 11.22 -10.69 -0.42
C CYS A 154 12.71 -10.38 -0.29
N SER A 155 13.24 -10.45 0.93
CA SER A 155 14.67 -10.27 1.18
C SER A 155 15.46 -11.46 0.62
N ALA A 156 16.78 -11.28 0.47
CA ALA A 156 17.65 -12.39 0.10
C ALA A 156 17.49 -13.57 1.07
N ALA A 157 17.65 -14.80 0.55
CA ALA A 157 17.33 -16.06 1.25
C ALA A 157 15.83 -16.34 1.42
N THR A 158 14.94 -15.55 0.80
CA THR A 158 13.49 -15.81 0.75
C THR A 158 12.95 -15.57 -0.65
N TYR A 159 11.83 -16.21 -0.99
CA TYR A 159 11.18 -16.10 -2.29
C TYR A 159 9.65 -16.08 -2.15
N ALA A 160 8.95 -15.53 -3.13
CA ALA A 160 7.50 -15.66 -3.25
C ALA A 160 7.16 -16.15 -4.66
N ASP A 161 6.64 -17.37 -4.74
CA ASP A 161 6.34 -18.08 -5.99
C ASP A 161 4.85 -18.10 -6.35
N THR A 162 4.02 -17.45 -5.53
CA THR A 162 2.59 -17.30 -5.79
C THR A 162 2.20 -15.82 -5.81
N VAL A 163 1.39 -15.46 -6.81
CA VAL A 163 0.76 -14.13 -6.87
C VAL A 163 -0.23 -14.01 -5.71
N GLY A 164 -0.20 -12.88 -5.01
CA GLY A 164 -1.01 -12.67 -3.82
C GLY A 164 -0.40 -13.24 -2.54
N SER A 165 0.92 -13.48 -2.51
CA SER A 165 1.60 -13.97 -1.31
C SER A 165 1.45 -13.00 -0.14
N SER A 166 1.06 -13.51 1.03
CA SER A 166 1.05 -12.73 2.28
C SER A 166 2.39 -12.76 3.02
N GLN A 167 3.31 -13.63 2.61
CA GLN A 167 4.63 -13.79 3.21
C GLN A 167 5.61 -14.38 2.20
N CYS A 168 6.90 -14.16 2.43
CA CYS A 168 7.96 -14.83 1.68
C CYS A 168 8.28 -16.18 2.29
N THR A 169 8.54 -17.16 1.42
CA THR A 169 8.98 -18.50 1.78
C THR A 169 10.51 -18.50 1.93
N PRO A 170 11.06 -18.92 3.08
CA PRO A 170 12.50 -18.99 3.26
C PRO A 170 13.15 -20.11 2.43
N CYS A 171 14.40 -19.90 2.06
CA CYS A 171 15.24 -20.92 1.44
C CYS A 171 15.70 -21.96 2.48
N GLY A 172 15.85 -23.21 2.02
CA GLY A 172 16.33 -24.32 2.85
C GLY A 172 15.27 -25.00 3.72
N PRO A 173 15.59 -26.17 4.31
CA PRO A 173 14.70 -26.86 5.24
C PRO A 173 14.52 -26.04 6.52
N SER A 174 13.31 -26.11 7.12
CA SER A 174 12.96 -25.42 8.38
C SER A 174 13.26 -23.91 8.40
N GLY A 175 13.12 -23.24 7.25
CA GLY A 175 13.37 -21.81 7.12
C GLY A 175 14.83 -21.41 7.29
N GLY A 176 15.71 -22.17 6.62
CA GLY A 176 17.18 -22.06 6.65
C GLY A 176 17.72 -20.65 6.90
N SER A 177 18.76 -20.57 7.73
CA SER A 177 19.30 -19.28 8.16
C SER A 177 19.82 -18.47 6.97
N SER A 178 19.58 -17.15 6.99
CA SER A 178 20.16 -16.18 6.04
C SER A 178 21.70 -16.08 6.13
N GLU A 179 22.30 -16.79 7.10
CA GLU A 179 23.74 -16.99 7.23
C GLU A 179 24.27 -18.03 6.26
N THR A 180 23.51 -19.09 5.98
CA THR A 180 23.94 -20.25 5.18
C THR A 180 23.25 -20.31 3.81
N TRP A 181 22.00 -19.84 3.73
CA TRP A 181 21.20 -19.78 2.52
C TRP A 181 21.14 -18.38 1.95
N THR A 182 20.98 -18.30 0.64
CA THR A 182 20.66 -17.07 -0.06
C THR A 182 19.89 -17.35 -1.35
N THR A 183 19.48 -16.29 -2.04
CA THR A 183 18.80 -16.33 -3.34
C THR A 183 19.70 -15.70 -4.39
N TRP A 184 19.82 -16.32 -5.55
CA TRP A 184 20.78 -15.95 -6.58
C TRP A 184 20.10 -15.56 -7.89
N HIS A 185 20.75 -14.67 -8.65
CA HIS A 185 20.54 -14.57 -10.09
C HIS A 185 21.88 -14.75 -10.83
N GLU A 186 21.82 -15.34 -12.01
CA GLU A 186 22.99 -15.45 -12.88
C GLU A 186 23.22 -14.11 -13.58
N LEU A 187 24.37 -13.48 -13.32
CA LEU A 187 24.86 -12.38 -14.14
C LEU A 187 25.72 -12.96 -15.26
N LEU A 188 25.28 -12.76 -16.50
CA LEU A 188 26.11 -13.00 -17.67
C LEU A 188 27.17 -11.88 -17.76
N VAL A 189 28.29 -12.05 -17.06
CA VAL A 189 29.42 -11.12 -17.19
C VAL A 189 30.25 -11.54 -18.39
N GLN A 190 30.28 -10.70 -19.44
CA GLN A 190 31.28 -10.85 -20.51
C GLN A 190 32.66 -10.44 -19.97
N ARG A 191 33.37 -11.35 -19.29
CA ARG A 191 34.78 -11.11 -18.96
C ARG A 191 35.62 -11.30 -20.22
N THR A 192 36.37 -10.26 -20.60
CA THR A 192 37.49 -10.39 -21.54
C THR A 192 38.50 -11.34 -20.94
N VAL A 193 39.02 -12.24 -21.77
CA VAL A 193 39.95 -13.32 -21.45
C VAL A 193 41.35 -12.78 -21.17
N ASP A 194 41.48 -11.96 -20.14
CA ASP A 194 42.78 -11.52 -19.66
C ASP A 194 42.94 -12.02 -18.22
N GLU A 195 43.94 -12.89 -18.02
CA GLU A 195 44.35 -13.54 -16.76
C GLU A 195 43.67 -14.88 -16.43
N GLY A 196 44.05 -15.96 -17.14
CA GLY A 196 44.34 -17.29 -16.55
C GLY A 196 43.33 -17.99 -15.62
N ALA A 197 42.10 -17.50 -15.46
CA ALA A 197 41.11 -18.05 -14.54
C ALA A 197 40.42 -19.26 -15.18
N ALA A 198 40.69 -20.45 -14.63
CA ALA A 198 40.21 -21.75 -15.12
C ALA A 198 38.70 -22.02 -14.92
N TRP A 199 37.86 -21.00 -14.74
CA TRP A 199 36.42 -21.15 -14.53
C TRP A 199 35.64 -20.09 -15.34
N PRO A 200 34.61 -20.49 -16.10
CA PRO A 200 33.75 -19.52 -16.78
C PRO A 200 33.10 -18.60 -15.75
N ALA A 201 33.13 -17.30 -16.04
CA ALA A 201 32.74 -16.22 -15.14
C ALA A 201 31.23 -16.09 -14.95
N GLN A 202 30.51 -17.18 -14.67
CA GLN A 202 29.15 -17.06 -14.15
C GLN A 202 29.26 -16.46 -12.74
N GLN A 203 29.00 -15.16 -12.65
CA GLN A 203 28.95 -14.48 -11.37
C GLN A 203 27.52 -14.58 -10.86
N TYR A 204 27.35 -15.31 -9.77
CA TYR A 204 26.10 -15.32 -9.02
C TYR A 204 26.19 -14.19 -8.00
N VAL A 205 25.15 -13.36 -7.89
CA VAL A 205 25.04 -12.39 -6.80
C VAL A 205 23.73 -12.59 -6.02
N PRO A 206 23.74 -12.34 -4.71
CA PRO A 206 22.53 -12.41 -3.91
C PRO A 206 21.50 -11.40 -4.39
N VAL A 207 20.25 -11.82 -4.56
CA VAL A 207 19.16 -10.95 -5.00
C VAL A 207 17.95 -11.01 -4.08
N ALA A 208 17.34 -9.85 -3.86
CA ALA A 208 15.98 -9.75 -3.33
C ALA A 208 14.95 -10.10 -4.42
N SER A 209 13.70 -10.28 -4.02
CA SER A 209 12.54 -10.52 -4.90
C SER A 209 12.64 -11.79 -5.73
N ALA A 210 13.24 -12.86 -5.17
CA ALA A 210 13.26 -14.15 -5.83
C ALA A 210 11.83 -14.68 -6.06
N THR A 211 11.55 -15.14 -7.27
CA THR A 211 10.21 -15.53 -7.73
C THR A 211 9.95 -17.03 -7.64
N ASN A 212 10.94 -17.83 -7.25
CA ASN A 212 10.82 -19.28 -7.14
C ASN A 212 11.91 -19.88 -6.25
N LYS A 213 11.71 -21.14 -5.86
CA LYS A 213 12.67 -21.93 -5.07
C LYS A 213 13.98 -22.21 -5.80
N SER A 214 14.01 -22.25 -7.13
CA SER A 214 15.26 -22.50 -7.88
C SER A 214 16.28 -21.38 -7.76
N ALA A 215 15.87 -20.18 -7.33
CA ALA A 215 16.80 -19.13 -6.95
C ALA A 215 17.56 -19.44 -5.66
N CYS A 216 17.10 -20.38 -4.82
CA CYS A 216 17.75 -20.71 -3.56
C CYS A 216 19.06 -21.49 -3.77
N GLY A 217 20.11 -21.06 -3.07
CA GLY A 217 21.35 -21.80 -3.00
C GLY A 217 22.18 -21.42 -1.77
N CYS A 218 23.25 -22.18 -1.53
CA CYS A 218 24.16 -21.87 -0.45
C CYS A 218 24.87 -20.54 -0.69
N LYS A 219 25.09 -19.79 0.39
CA LYS A 219 25.91 -18.57 0.40
C LYS A 219 27.36 -18.90 0.03
N THR A 220 28.17 -17.88 -0.23
CA THR A 220 29.63 -18.04 -0.34
C THR A 220 30.19 -18.77 0.87
N ASP A 221 31.29 -19.50 0.67
CA ASP A 221 31.94 -20.31 1.70
C ASP A 221 31.08 -21.49 2.23
N HIS A 222 29.95 -21.78 1.58
CA HIS A 222 29.10 -22.94 1.88
C HIS A 222 28.84 -23.75 0.62
N TYR A 223 28.61 -25.05 0.81
CA TYR A 223 28.22 -25.96 -0.25
C TYR A 223 26.99 -26.78 0.13
N PHE A 224 26.26 -27.23 -0.88
CA PHE A 224 25.05 -28.02 -0.68
C PHE A 224 25.38 -29.51 -0.58
N LYS A 225 24.97 -30.15 0.51
CA LYS A 225 25.05 -31.60 0.71
C LYS A 225 23.88 -32.08 1.56
N ASP A 226 23.22 -33.15 1.11
CA ASP A 226 22.14 -33.82 1.84
C ASP A 226 21.03 -32.86 2.34
N GLY A 227 20.64 -31.88 1.51
CA GLY A 227 19.59 -30.92 1.86
C GLY A 227 20.04 -29.71 2.69
N HIS A 228 21.32 -29.63 3.05
CA HIS A 228 21.87 -28.60 3.94
C HIS A 228 23.02 -27.84 3.28
N CYS A 229 23.19 -26.58 3.68
CA CYS A 229 24.36 -25.79 3.34
C CYS A 229 25.40 -25.95 4.44
N LEU A 230 26.51 -26.61 4.11
CA LEU A 230 27.62 -26.90 5.01
C LEU A 230 28.78 -25.94 4.74
N PRO A 231 29.55 -25.54 5.76
CA PRO A 231 30.70 -24.68 5.57
C PRO A 231 31.79 -25.41 4.78
N CYS A 232 32.47 -24.67 3.92
CA CYS A 232 33.56 -25.20 3.13
C CYS A 232 34.84 -25.31 3.96
N THR A 233 35.57 -26.41 3.76
CA THR A 233 36.80 -26.70 4.47
C THR A 233 38.02 -26.31 3.63
N LYS A 234 39.20 -26.34 4.26
CA LYS A 234 40.47 -26.02 3.59
C LYS A 234 40.64 -26.87 2.33
N GLY A 235 40.85 -26.20 1.18
CA GLY A 235 41.02 -26.83 -0.12
C GLY A 235 39.76 -26.91 -0.98
N MET A 236 38.59 -26.59 -0.42
CA MET A 236 37.34 -26.40 -1.19
C MET A 236 37.25 -24.98 -1.75
N LEU A 237 36.66 -24.83 -2.93
CA LEU A 237 36.24 -23.56 -3.51
C LEU A 237 34.72 -23.51 -3.55
N CYS A 238 34.13 -22.56 -2.83
CA CYS A 238 32.68 -22.42 -2.71
C CYS A 238 32.25 -21.00 -3.07
N PRO A 239 32.12 -20.70 -4.37
CA PRO A 239 31.71 -19.37 -4.82
C PRO A 239 30.23 -19.07 -4.51
N GLY A 240 29.48 -20.03 -3.97
CA GLY A 240 28.04 -19.93 -3.70
C GLY A 240 27.21 -20.70 -4.73
N ASN A 241 25.89 -20.54 -4.67
CA ASN A 241 24.91 -21.16 -5.58
C ASN A 241 25.08 -22.69 -5.72
N ASN A 242 25.41 -23.37 -4.62
CA ASN A 242 25.62 -24.82 -4.56
C ASN A 242 26.82 -25.35 -5.38
N ILE A 243 27.68 -24.47 -5.89
CA ILE A 243 28.86 -24.84 -6.67
C ILE A 243 30.00 -25.23 -5.72
N VAL A 244 30.66 -26.35 -6.02
CA VAL A 244 31.85 -26.82 -5.31
C VAL A 244 32.97 -27.06 -6.31
N GLY A 245 34.12 -26.45 -6.05
CA GLY A 245 35.37 -26.70 -6.74
C GLY A 245 36.48 -27.10 -5.78
N THR A 246 37.65 -27.37 -6.34
CA THR A 246 38.87 -27.69 -5.60
C THR A 246 39.91 -26.61 -5.80
N ALA A 247 40.53 -26.16 -4.71
CA ALA A 247 41.60 -25.17 -4.78
C ALA A 247 42.88 -25.82 -5.33
N GLY A 248 43.72 -25.03 -5.98
CA GLY A 248 45.02 -25.49 -6.46
C GLY A 248 45.89 -26.06 -5.32
N GLY A 249 46.55 -27.19 -5.57
CA GLY A 249 47.34 -27.91 -4.54
C GLY A 249 46.52 -28.87 -3.68
N TYR A 250 45.22 -29.03 -3.97
CA TYR A 250 44.36 -30.01 -3.34
C TYR A 250 43.73 -30.94 -4.39
N TRP A 251 43.38 -32.14 -3.96
CA TRP A 251 42.61 -33.11 -4.73
C TRP A 251 41.34 -33.47 -3.97
N ALA A 252 40.21 -33.51 -4.67
CA ALA A 252 38.99 -34.07 -4.12
C ALA A 252 38.54 -35.26 -4.94
N ASN A 253 37.93 -36.23 -4.28
CA ASN A 253 37.33 -37.36 -4.94
C ASN A 253 36.15 -36.88 -5.81
N PRO A 254 36.10 -37.17 -7.12
CA PRO A 254 34.96 -36.81 -7.97
C PRO A 254 33.61 -37.33 -7.48
N LEU A 255 33.61 -38.45 -6.73
CA LEU A 255 32.43 -39.06 -6.14
C LEU A 255 32.12 -38.55 -4.72
N ALA A 256 33.03 -37.80 -4.10
CA ALA A 256 32.90 -37.23 -2.77
C ALA A 256 33.65 -35.88 -2.69
N PRO A 257 33.06 -34.79 -3.24
CA PRO A 257 33.74 -33.50 -3.40
C PRO A 257 34.07 -32.82 -2.07
N ASP A 258 33.49 -33.27 -0.96
CA ASP A 258 33.82 -32.85 0.40
C ASP A 258 35.06 -33.57 0.98
N SER A 259 35.54 -34.64 0.32
CA SER A 259 36.75 -35.37 0.69
C SER A 259 37.98 -34.74 0.02
N VAL A 260 38.46 -33.63 0.58
CA VAL A 260 39.60 -32.86 0.06
C VAL A 260 40.91 -33.23 0.75
N TRP A 261 41.95 -33.46 -0.03
CA TRP A 261 43.29 -33.84 0.43
C TRP A 261 44.33 -32.84 -0.07
N GLU A 262 45.23 -32.41 0.82
CA GLU A 262 46.34 -31.52 0.46
C GLU A 262 47.43 -32.33 -0.25
N CYS A 263 47.77 -31.95 -1.48
CA CYS A 263 48.86 -32.59 -2.21
C CYS A 263 50.18 -32.14 -1.57
N PHE A 264 51.14 -33.07 -1.36
CA PHE A 264 52.42 -32.84 -0.66
C PHE A 264 53.33 -31.78 -1.31
N LYS A 265 52.93 -30.51 -1.28
CA LYS A 265 53.63 -29.33 -1.81
C LYS A 265 54.03 -29.40 -3.30
N ASN A 266 53.57 -30.41 -4.03
CA ASN A 266 53.73 -30.53 -5.47
C ASN A 266 52.36 -30.79 -6.12
N PRO A 267 51.75 -29.76 -6.74
CA PRO A 267 50.45 -29.89 -7.43
C PRO A 267 50.45 -30.94 -8.54
N SER A 268 51.61 -31.22 -9.15
CA SER A 268 51.77 -32.22 -10.21
C SER A 268 51.71 -33.68 -9.70
N ARG A 269 51.60 -33.86 -8.38
CA ARG A 269 51.47 -35.17 -7.72
C ARG A 269 50.08 -35.39 -7.11
N CYS A 270 49.13 -34.49 -7.35
CA CYS A 270 47.73 -34.77 -7.09
C CYS A 270 47.28 -35.94 -8.00
N PRO A 271 46.49 -36.92 -7.49
CA PRO A 271 45.96 -38.01 -8.29
C PRO A 271 45.18 -37.56 -9.53
#